data_AF-A0A7C3QR76-F1
#
_entry.id   AF-A0A7C3QR76-F1
#
_cell.length_a   1.000
_cell.length_b   1.000
_cell.length_c   1.000
_cell.angle_alpha   90.00
_cell.angle_beta   90.00
_cell.angle_gamma   90.00
#
_symmetry.space_group_name_H-M   'P 1'
#
loop_
_entity.id
_entity.type
_entity.pdbx_description
1 polymer ?
#
loop_
_entity_poly.entity_id
_entity_poly.type
_entity_poly.pdbx_seq_one_letter_code
_entity_poly.pdbx_strand_id
1 'polypeptide(L)'
;MSEEEEQSTVFFPEISPIQELQKEQKPVKRDPFRGLPPVSSSEAALGGKGLASRSEMKQIKKAGLRHEGKKVVTDDVRMLKSITIDPRIPVGDEINYYVEPIRIEYYIPKESRFNVETRYLYIPLIDPVPKENHEILSKHMDEDKFMDLILVMDQFPRHITDILESYNNTLNIHESVSRAMNDAAKGDHEQFRTAFYLIEVLAEYEPTYASLEFLGDFVAYNLNWLIRKLNTLQISFSASDKTVSYLIKMRNIYWEEKGYDYDERFEVLAALFYEQAFPNRGIDIQGEDYFYDI
;
A
#
# COMPACT_ATOMS: atom_id res chain seq x y z
N MET A 1 -56.36 -41.38 -54.81
CA MET A 1 -55.35 -40.50 -55.41
C MET A 1 -54.99 -39.49 -54.35
N SER A 2 -54.08 -39.86 -53.44
CA SER A 2 -52.61 -39.68 -53.54
C SER A 2 -52.27 -38.22 -53.24
N GLU A 3 -51.86 -37.92 -52.00
CA GLU A 3 -50.45 -37.88 -51.56
C GLU A 3 -49.70 -36.72 -52.23
N GLU A 4 -49.28 -35.73 -51.45
CA GLU A 4 -47.86 -35.60 -51.09
C GLU A 4 -47.67 -34.49 -50.04
N GLU A 5 -47.03 -34.90 -48.95
CA GLU A 5 -46.46 -34.06 -47.90
C GLU A 5 -45.19 -33.40 -48.45
N GLU A 6 -45.07 -32.08 -48.37
CA GLU A 6 -43.76 -31.42 -48.44
C GLU A 6 -43.37 -30.90 -47.06
N GLN A 7 -42.55 -31.71 -46.40
CA GLN A 7 -41.70 -31.32 -45.29
C GLN A 7 -40.58 -30.42 -45.82
N SER A 8 -40.44 -29.21 -45.27
CA SER A 8 -39.21 -28.42 -45.41
C SER A 8 -38.76 -27.88 -44.05
N THR A 9 -38.05 -28.74 -43.33
CA THR A 9 -36.89 -28.48 -42.46
C THR A 9 -36.79 -27.11 -41.79
N VAL A 10 -37.06 -27.08 -40.47
CA VAL A 10 -36.60 -26.03 -39.56
C VAL A 10 -35.08 -26.11 -39.47
N PHE A 11 -34.40 -25.07 -39.97
CA PHE A 11 -32.95 -24.92 -39.88
C PHE A 11 -32.60 -24.50 -38.44
N PHE A 12 -32.18 -25.45 -37.61
CA PHE A 12 -31.50 -25.15 -36.36
C PHE A 12 -30.04 -24.81 -36.70
N PRO A 13 -29.55 -23.59 -36.43
CA PRO A 13 -28.12 -23.35 -36.56
C PRO A 13 -27.39 -24.22 -35.53
N GLU A 14 -26.53 -25.09 -36.05
CA GLU A 14 -25.58 -25.88 -35.27
C GLU A 14 -24.81 -24.97 -34.32
N ILE A 15 -24.92 -25.26 -33.02
CA ILE A 15 -24.05 -24.66 -32.01
C ILE A 15 -22.66 -25.19 -32.30
N SER A 16 -21.82 -24.37 -32.93
CA SER A 16 -20.42 -24.66 -33.18
C SER A 16 -19.72 -25.00 -31.86
N PRO A 17 -18.92 -26.08 -31.79
CA PRO A 17 -18.20 -26.49 -30.59
C PRO A 17 -16.99 -25.58 -30.38
N ILE A 18 -17.24 -24.38 -29.86
CA ILE A 18 -16.22 -23.45 -29.33
C ILE A 18 -16.56 -23.17 -27.86
N GLN A 19 -16.93 -24.20 -27.10
CA GLN A 19 -17.23 -24.09 -25.67
C GLN A 19 -16.36 -24.98 -24.76
N GLU A 20 -15.31 -25.64 -25.28
CA GLU A 20 -14.46 -26.51 -24.45
C GLU A 20 -12.97 -26.12 -24.34
N LEU A 21 -12.61 -24.87 -24.66
CA LEU A 21 -11.25 -24.36 -24.43
C LEU A 21 -11.25 -23.01 -23.70
N GLN A 22 -11.92 -22.96 -22.56
CA GLN A 22 -11.55 -22.05 -21.48
C GLN A 22 -11.32 -22.89 -20.22
N LYS A 23 -10.25 -23.70 -20.26
CA LYS A 23 -9.65 -24.25 -19.05
C LYS A 23 -9.31 -23.09 -18.13
N GLU A 24 -9.95 -23.10 -16.97
CA GLU A 24 -9.54 -22.51 -15.70
C GLU A 24 -8.15 -21.85 -15.73
N GLN A 25 -8.10 -20.59 -16.13
CA GLN A 25 -6.97 -19.76 -15.78
C GLN A 25 -7.18 -19.39 -14.32
N LYS A 26 -6.43 -20.05 -13.42
CA LYS A 26 -6.34 -19.61 -12.02
C LYS A 26 -6.06 -18.10 -12.01
N PRO A 27 -6.78 -17.31 -11.18
CA PRO A 27 -6.66 -15.87 -11.19
C PRO A 27 -5.19 -15.46 -10.96
N VAL A 28 -4.68 -14.67 -11.90
CA VAL A 28 -3.35 -14.09 -11.84
C VAL A 28 -3.37 -13.11 -10.66
N LYS A 29 -2.68 -13.48 -9.57
CA LYS A 29 -2.45 -12.59 -8.41
C LYS A 29 -2.21 -11.15 -8.89
N ARG A 30 -3.00 -10.19 -8.40
CA ARG A 30 -2.78 -8.75 -8.57
C ARG A 30 -1.53 -8.35 -7.79
N ASP A 31 -0.39 -8.67 -8.38
CA ASP A 31 0.90 -8.13 -7.98
C ASP A 31 1.16 -6.98 -8.96
N PRO A 32 0.94 -5.72 -8.55
CA PRO A 32 1.10 -4.56 -9.45
C PRO A 32 2.53 -4.44 -9.98
N PHE A 33 3.48 -5.18 -9.41
CA PHE A 33 4.88 -5.23 -9.79
C PHE A 33 5.26 -6.55 -10.48
N ARG A 34 4.29 -7.40 -10.83
CA ARG A 34 4.55 -8.69 -11.48
C ARG A 34 5.17 -8.48 -12.87
N GLY A 35 6.46 -8.76 -12.97
CA GLY A 35 7.21 -8.63 -14.23
C GLY A 35 7.71 -7.20 -14.51
N LEU A 36 7.51 -6.27 -13.59
CA LEU A 36 8.23 -5.00 -13.58
C LEU A 36 9.51 -5.19 -12.76
N PRO A 37 10.68 -4.71 -13.21
CA PRO A 37 11.83 -4.66 -12.33
C PRO A 37 11.44 -3.83 -11.10
N PRO A 38 11.87 -4.21 -9.89
CA PRO A 38 11.67 -3.35 -8.74
C PRO A 38 12.20 -1.97 -9.11
N VAL A 39 11.47 -0.91 -8.77
CA VAL A 39 12.01 0.45 -8.87
C VAL A 39 13.12 0.55 -7.81
N SER A 40 14.25 -0.08 -8.11
CA SER A 40 15.47 0.07 -7.36
C SER A 40 16.01 1.42 -7.76
N SER A 41 16.15 2.29 -6.77
CA SER A 41 16.81 3.59 -6.92
C SER A 41 18.17 3.47 -7.62
N SER A 42 18.80 2.28 -7.57
CA SER A 42 20.06 1.96 -8.25
C SER A 42 19.91 1.66 -9.75
N GLU A 43 18.81 1.06 -10.21
CA GLU A 43 18.58 0.75 -11.64
C GLU A 43 18.04 1.97 -12.41
N ALA A 44 17.25 2.83 -11.74
CA ALA A 44 16.82 4.10 -12.32
C ALA A 44 17.99 5.08 -12.59
N ALA A 45 19.16 4.84 -12.00
CA ALA A 45 20.39 5.64 -12.16
C ALA A 45 21.24 5.27 -13.39
N LEU A 46 20.96 4.17 -14.10
CA LEU A 46 21.81 3.66 -15.19
C LEU A 46 21.72 4.44 -16.51
N GLY A 47 21.10 5.64 -16.52
CA GLY A 47 21.07 6.54 -17.67
C GLY A 47 22.14 7.62 -17.71
N GLY A 48 22.96 7.80 -16.66
CA GLY A 48 23.89 8.94 -16.64
C GLY A 48 24.96 8.90 -15.55
N LYS A 49 26.17 8.53 -15.99
CA LYS A 49 27.48 8.76 -15.37
C LYS A 49 27.79 8.05 -14.04
N GLY A 50 28.59 7.00 -14.18
CA GLY A 50 29.74 6.71 -13.31
C GLY A 50 29.41 6.19 -11.92
N LEU A 51 29.14 4.87 -11.83
CA LEU A 51 29.21 4.12 -10.58
C LEU A 51 30.49 4.47 -9.81
N ALA A 52 30.35 4.63 -8.49
CA ALA A 52 31.46 4.81 -7.57
C ALA A 52 32.55 3.75 -7.82
N SER A 53 33.80 4.20 -7.83
CA SER A 53 34.99 3.38 -8.06
C SER A 53 35.02 2.18 -7.09
N ARG A 54 35.57 1.04 -7.52
CA ARG A 54 35.81 -0.12 -6.63
C ARG A 54 36.63 0.25 -5.37
N SER A 55 37.37 1.36 -5.38
CA SER A 55 38.05 1.89 -4.19
C SER A 55 37.11 2.62 -3.22
N GLU A 56 36.07 3.30 -3.72
CA GLU A 56 35.05 3.98 -2.93
C GLU A 56 34.11 2.96 -2.26
N MET A 57 33.72 1.90 -2.98
CA MET A 57 33.01 0.76 -2.36
C MET A 57 33.81 0.07 -1.24
N LYS A 58 35.15 0.02 -1.36
CA LYS A 58 36.01 -0.52 -0.29
C LYS A 58 36.11 0.41 0.92
N GLN A 59 35.98 1.72 0.74
CA GLN A 59 35.87 2.66 1.86
C GLN A 59 34.51 2.56 2.55
N ILE A 60 33.43 2.38 1.78
CA ILE A 60 32.05 2.18 2.31
C ILE A 60 31.96 0.86 3.10
N LYS A 61 32.55 -0.24 2.60
CA LYS A 61 32.65 -1.51 3.37
C LYS A 61 33.50 -1.41 4.63
N LYS A 62 34.44 -0.45 4.69
CA LYS A 62 35.28 -0.19 5.87
C LYS A 62 34.61 0.76 6.88
N ALA A 63 33.53 1.44 6.48
CA ALA A 63 32.71 2.30 7.33
C ALA A 63 31.68 1.51 8.17
N GLY A 64 31.66 0.17 8.07
CA GLY A 64 31.13 -0.75 9.07
C GLY A 64 29.74 -0.41 9.60
N LEU A 65 28.70 -0.94 8.96
CA LEU A 65 27.40 -1.12 9.58
C LEU A 65 27.58 -1.71 11.00
N ARG A 66 27.06 -1.00 12.00
CA ARG A 66 26.62 -1.59 13.27
C ARG A 66 25.21 -1.13 13.57
N HIS A 67 24.29 -2.05 13.31
CA HIS A 67 22.96 -2.17 13.91
C HIS A 67 23.15 -2.80 15.30
N GLU A 68 23.05 -1.99 16.36
CA GLU A 68 23.02 -2.36 17.80
C GLU A 68 23.06 -1.06 18.65
N GLY A 69 21.94 -0.32 18.71
CA GLY A 69 21.75 0.73 19.73
C GLY A 69 22.61 2.00 19.64
N LYS A 70 23.04 2.45 18.45
CA LYS A 70 23.62 3.80 18.29
C LYS A 70 23.02 4.58 17.12
N LYS A 71 22.70 5.84 17.44
CA LYS A 71 22.04 6.86 16.62
C LYS A 71 22.75 7.04 15.28
N VAL A 72 22.01 6.86 14.19
CA VAL A 72 22.41 7.38 12.88
C VAL A 72 22.21 8.90 12.98
N VAL A 73 23.24 9.59 13.44
CA VAL A 73 23.21 11.05 13.45
C VAL A 73 23.27 11.50 12.00
N THR A 74 22.42 12.46 11.68
CA THR A 74 22.28 13.31 10.49
C THR A 74 23.58 13.92 9.89
N ASP A 75 24.75 13.43 10.27
CA ASP A 75 26.05 14.07 10.01
C ASP A 75 26.68 13.68 8.65
N ASP A 76 26.24 12.62 7.98
CA ASP A 76 26.79 12.29 6.66
C ASP A 76 26.07 13.02 5.53
N VAL A 77 26.35 14.32 5.43
CA VAL A 77 25.89 15.22 4.36
C VAL A 77 26.19 14.65 2.96
N ARG A 78 27.17 13.74 2.82
CA ARG A 78 27.46 13.08 1.54
C ARG A 78 26.40 12.04 1.17
N MET A 79 25.90 11.25 2.13
CA MET A 79 24.79 10.31 1.90
C MET A 79 23.49 11.04 1.56
N LEU A 80 23.18 12.12 2.28
CA LEU A 80 22.00 12.94 2.00
C LEU A 80 22.07 13.59 0.61
N LYS A 81 23.27 14.02 0.19
CA LYS A 81 23.51 14.57 -1.15
C LYS A 81 23.50 13.52 -2.26
N SER A 82 23.84 12.25 -1.98
CA SER A 82 23.78 11.18 -2.99
C SER A 82 22.35 10.69 -3.29
N ILE A 83 21.37 11.02 -2.45
CA ILE A 83 19.93 10.72 -2.67
C ILE A 83 19.27 11.72 -3.65
N THR A 84 20.06 12.34 -4.53
CA THR A 84 19.62 13.49 -5.33
C THR A 84 18.60 13.17 -6.41
N ILE A 85 18.52 11.91 -6.87
CA ILE A 85 17.74 11.51 -8.04
C ILE A 85 16.46 10.81 -7.59
N ASP A 86 15.31 11.46 -7.80
CA ASP A 86 13.99 10.86 -7.63
C ASP A 86 13.84 9.58 -8.46
N PRO A 87 13.28 8.50 -7.88
CA PRO A 87 13.10 7.27 -8.61
C PRO A 87 12.22 7.57 -9.81
N ARG A 88 12.66 7.14 -10.99
CA ARG A 88 11.84 7.26 -12.20
C ARG A 88 10.74 6.22 -12.11
N ILE A 89 9.57 6.65 -11.66
CA ILE A 89 8.36 5.83 -11.71
C ILE A 89 7.88 5.80 -13.16
N PRO A 90 7.57 4.63 -13.73
CA PRO A 90 6.98 4.54 -15.06
C PRO A 90 5.69 5.37 -15.14
N VAL A 91 5.47 6.01 -16.29
CA VAL A 91 4.27 6.82 -16.50
C VAL A 91 3.02 5.96 -16.33
N GLY A 92 2.15 6.35 -15.40
CA GLY A 92 0.93 5.62 -15.06
C GLY A 92 1.04 4.74 -13.81
N ASP A 93 2.25 4.40 -13.36
CA ASP A 93 2.45 3.57 -12.15
C ASP A 93 2.38 4.39 -10.85
N GLU A 94 2.37 5.72 -10.94
CA GLU A 94 2.28 6.64 -9.80
C GLU A 94 1.06 6.35 -8.90
N ILE A 95 -0.03 5.85 -9.48
CA ILE A 95 -1.23 5.47 -8.71
C ILE A 95 -0.95 4.37 -7.69
N ASN A 96 0.05 3.52 -7.93
CA ASN A 96 0.41 2.37 -7.09
C ASN A 96 1.39 2.71 -5.97
N TYR A 97 1.64 4.00 -5.72
CA TYR A 97 2.50 4.46 -4.64
C TYR A 97 1.77 5.44 -3.72
N TYR A 98 2.01 5.31 -2.42
CA TYR A 98 1.83 6.43 -1.49
C TYR A 98 3.12 7.24 -1.43
N VAL A 99 3.01 8.57 -1.48
CA VAL A 99 4.17 9.47 -1.56
C VAL A 99 4.24 10.31 -0.30
N GLU A 100 5.22 10.04 0.55
CA GLU A 100 5.43 10.75 1.81
C GLU A 100 6.52 11.83 1.67
N PRO A 101 6.26 13.10 1.99
CA PRO A 101 7.26 14.15 1.99
C PRO A 101 8.16 14.11 3.25
N ILE A 102 9.45 13.83 3.06
CA ILE A 102 10.48 13.80 4.11
C ILE A 102 11.28 15.10 4.09
N ARG A 103 11.26 15.83 5.21
CA ARG A 103 12.04 17.07 5.36
C ARG A 103 13.43 16.76 5.87
N ILE A 104 14.45 17.20 5.15
CA ILE A 104 15.86 16.98 5.52
C ILE A 104 16.48 18.33 5.87
N GLU A 105 16.90 18.48 7.11
CA GLU A 105 17.58 19.67 7.60
C GLU A 105 19.05 19.35 7.83
N TYR A 106 19.94 20.08 7.15
CA TYR A 106 21.38 19.88 7.30
C TYR A 106 22.13 21.21 7.39
N TYR A 107 23.21 21.21 8.18
CA TYR A 107 24.06 22.37 8.35
C TYR A 107 25.12 22.45 7.26
N ILE A 108 25.37 23.65 6.71
CA ILE A 108 26.43 23.92 5.75
C ILE A 108 27.53 24.73 6.45
N PRO A 109 28.64 24.09 6.89
CA PRO A 109 29.67 24.78 7.67
C PRO A 109 30.29 25.98 6.97
N LYS A 110 30.48 25.89 5.64
CA LYS A 110 31.08 26.97 4.83
C LYS A 110 30.23 28.24 4.79
N GLU A 111 28.93 28.10 4.93
CA GLU A 111 27.96 29.19 4.80
C GLU A 111 27.33 29.54 6.15
N SER A 112 27.74 28.85 7.22
CA SER A 112 27.22 28.97 8.59
C SER A 112 25.68 29.05 8.66
N ARG A 113 25.00 28.25 7.82
CA ARG A 113 23.54 28.23 7.73
C ARG A 113 23.00 26.81 7.67
N PHE A 114 21.76 26.65 8.11
CA PHE A 114 20.96 25.46 7.86
C PHE A 114 20.31 25.56 6.49
N ASN A 115 20.22 24.42 5.82
CA ASN A 115 19.43 24.27 4.60
C ASN A 115 18.35 23.21 4.85
N VAL A 116 17.16 23.46 4.31
CA VAL A 116 16.01 22.55 4.39
C VAL A 116 15.68 22.10 2.98
N GLU A 117 15.60 20.80 2.77
CA GLU A 117 15.21 20.19 1.51
C GLU A 117 14.08 19.18 1.75
N THR A 118 13.06 19.18 0.90
CA THR A 118 12.01 18.15 0.94
C THR A 118 12.32 17.10 -0.11
N ARG A 119 12.34 15.83 0.31
CA ARG A 119 12.49 14.66 -0.54
C ARG A 119 11.24 13.80 -0.42
N TYR A 120 10.97 12.97 -1.43
CA TYR A 120 9.76 12.14 -1.46
C TYR A 120 10.13 10.67 -1.30
N LEU A 121 9.51 10.03 -0.31
CA LEU A 121 9.54 8.61 -0.05
C LEU A 121 8.37 7.95 -0.78
N TYR A 122 8.67 7.15 -1.78
CA TYR A 122 7.68 6.44 -2.58
C TYR A 122 7.47 5.04 -2.00
N ILE A 123 6.30 4.79 -1.44
CA ILE A 123 5.96 3.53 -0.78
C ILE A 123 5.00 2.75 -1.68
N PRO A 124 5.40 1.60 -2.23
CA PRO A 124 4.54 0.78 -3.08
C PRO A 124 3.34 0.23 -2.29
N LEU A 125 2.17 0.29 -2.91
CA LEU A 125 0.93 -0.24 -2.35
C LEU A 125 0.83 -1.75 -2.62
N ILE A 126 1.18 -2.53 -1.60
CA ILE A 126 1.14 -3.99 -1.62
C ILE A 126 -0.19 -4.46 -1.03
N ASP A 127 -1.02 -5.08 -1.87
CA ASP A 127 -2.29 -5.63 -1.41
C ASP A 127 -2.08 -6.90 -0.56
N PRO A 128 -2.92 -7.12 0.45
CA PRO A 128 -2.84 -8.31 1.29
C PRO A 128 -3.12 -9.57 0.48
N VAL A 129 -2.51 -10.69 0.88
CA VAL A 129 -2.74 -11.99 0.25
C VAL A 129 -3.92 -12.68 0.95
N PRO A 130 -5.07 -12.88 0.27
CA PRO A 130 -6.19 -13.58 0.88
C PRO A 130 -5.85 -15.06 1.10
N LYS A 131 -6.30 -15.60 2.23
CA LYS A 131 -6.28 -17.05 2.53
C LYS A 131 -7.48 -17.75 1.91
N GLU A 132 -7.49 -19.08 1.90
CA GLU A 132 -8.59 -19.89 1.34
C GLU A 132 -9.95 -19.58 1.96
N ASN A 133 -9.98 -19.23 3.25
CA ASN A 133 -11.18 -18.85 3.98
C ASN A 133 -11.61 -17.38 3.77
N HIS A 134 -10.80 -16.55 3.09
CA HIS A 134 -11.07 -15.13 2.87
C HIS A 134 -11.79 -14.88 1.53
N GLU A 135 -12.91 -15.56 1.32
CA GLU A 135 -13.68 -15.47 0.08
C GLU A 135 -14.22 -14.05 -0.18
N ILE A 136 -14.61 -13.32 0.87
CA ILE A 136 -15.17 -11.97 0.74
C ILE A 136 -14.09 -11.01 0.23
N LEU A 137 -12.89 -11.05 0.81
CA LEU A 137 -11.74 -10.27 0.36
C LEU A 137 -11.38 -10.61 -1.07
N SER A 138 -11.24 -11.90 -1.38
CA SER A 138 -10.87 -12.38 -2.72
C SER A 138 -11.83 -11.84 -3.78
N LYS A 139 -13.15 -11.91 -3.53
CA LYS A 139 -14.18 -11.38 -4.44
C LYS A 139 -14.02 -9.87 -4.68
N HIS A 140 -13.83 -9.08 -3.63
CA HIS A 140 -13.70 -7.62 -3.77
C HIS A 140 -12.40 -7.22 -4.47
N MET A 141 -11.30 -7.93 -4.18
CA MET A 141 -10.04 -7.76 -4.88
C MET A 141 -10.17 -8.08 -6.36
N ASP A 142 -10.81 -9.19 -6.72
CA ASP A 142 -11.00 -9.59 -8.12
C ASP A 142 -11.84 -8.56 -8.89
N GLU A 143 -12.87 -8.01 -8.25
CA GLU A 143 -13.78 -7.02 -8.83
C GLU A 143 -13.25 -5.57 -8.82
N ASP A 144 -12.06 -5.31 -8.26
CA ASP A 144 -11.54 -3.95 -8.00
C ASP A 144 -12.50 -3.06 -7.19
N LYS A 145 -13.20 -3.63 -6.22
CA LYS A 145 -14.21 -2.91 -5.43
C LYS A 145 -13.71 -2.63 -4.03
N PHE A 146 -14.08 -1.46 -3.52
CA PHE A 146 -13.98 -1.15 -2.10
C PHE A 146 -14.85 -2.14 -1.30
N MET A 147 -14.32 -2.65 -0.19
CA MET A 147 -15.03 -3.57 0.67
C MET A 147 -15.80 -2.81 1.75
N ASP A 148 -17.05 -2.45 1.46
CA ASP A 148 -17.96 -1.80 2.40
C ASP A 148 -18.65 -2.85 3.28
N LEU A 149 -18.33 -2.86 4.57
CA LEU A 149 -18.84 -3.85 5.51
C LEU A 149 -20.37 -3.85 5.63
N ILE A 150 -21.02 -2.69 5.46
CA ILE A 150 -22.49 -2.59 5.49
C ILE A 150 -23.10 -3.30 4.28
N LEU A 151 -22.49 -3.15 3.10
CA LEU A 151 -22.93 -3.86 1.89
C LEU A 151 -22.52 -5.33 1.91
N VAL A 152 -21.40 -5.68 2.54
CA VAL A 152 -20.96 -7.07 2.72
C VAL A 152 -21.99 -7.84 3.54
N MET A 153 -22.55 -7.25 4.60
CA MET A 153 -23.61 -7.89 5.39
C MET A 153 -24.84 -8.25 4.55
N ASP A 154 -25.22 -7.40 3.60
CA ASP A 154 -26.32 -7.67 2.66
C ASP A 154 -25.96 -8.78 1.64
N GLN A 155 -24.73 -8.73 1.10
CA GLN A 155 -24.25 -9.71 0.11
C GLN A 155 -23.94 -11.09 0.70
N PHE A 156 -23.57 -11.15 1.99
CA PHE A 156 -23.18 -12.38 2.68
C PHE A 156 -23.97 -12.54 4.00
N PRO A 157 -25.30 -12.80 3.93
CA PRO A 157 -26.15 -12.79 5.13
C PRO A 157 -25.74 -13.79 6.22
N ARG A 158 -25.06 -14.88 5.83
CA ARG A 158 -24.57 -15.90 6.77
C ARG A 158 -23.53 -15.38 7.77
N HIS A 159 -22.85 -14.28 7.45
CA HIS A 159 -21.80 -13.69 8.29
C HIS A 159 -22.29 -12.48 9.10
N ILE A 160 -23.56 -12.09 8.99
CA ILE A 160 -24.09 -10.88 9.66
C ILE A 160 -23.83 -10.92 11.17
N THR A 161 -24.16 -12.02 11.84
CA THR A 161 -23.98 -12.14 13.29
C THR A 161 -22.52 -11.98 13.68
N ASP A 162 -21.61 -12.70 13.03
CA ASP A 162 -20.18 -12.67 13.32
C ASP A 162 -19.58 -11.28 13.07
N ILE A 163 -20.03 -10.60 12.00
CA ILE A 163 -19.63 -9.22 11.69
C ILE A 163 -20.13 -8.26 12.77
N LEU A 164 -21.41 -8.31 13.13
CA LEU A 164 -21.99 -7.41 14.13
C LEU A 164 -21.34 -7.61 15.50
N GLU A 165 -21.06 -8.85 15.91
CA GLU A 165 -20.35 -9.13 17.15
C GLU A 165 -18.90 -8.62 17.12
N SER A 166 -18.20 -8.82 16.00
CA SER A 166 -16.80 -8.38 15.85
C SER A 166 -16.64 -6.87 15.81
N TYR A 167 -17.60 -6.15 15.22
CA TYR A 167 -17.52 -4.72 14.94
C TYR A 167 -18.51 -3.87 15.74
N ASN A 168 -19.15 -4.42 16.78
CA ASN A 168 -20.17 -3.71 17.56
C ASN A 168 -19.73 -2.31 18.04
N ASN A 169 -18.48 -2.18 18.47
CA ASN A 169 -17.94 -0.93 19.01
C ASN A 169 -17.53 0.09 17.93
N THR A 170 -17.41 -0.33 16.68
CA THR A 170 -16.96 0.50 15.54
C THR A 170 -17.97 0.55 14.40
N LEU A 171 -19.17 -0.02 14.59
CA LEU A 171 -20.20 -0.13 13.55
C LEU A 171 -20.63 1.25 13.02
N ASN A 172 -20.72 2.25 13.89
CA ASN A 172 -21.00 3.64 13.53
C ASN A 172 -19.95 4.24 12.59
N ILE A 173 -18.67 3.84 12.74
CA ILE A 173 -17.59 4.26 11.85
C ILE A 173 -17.75 3.57 10.50
N HIS A 174 -18.08 2.28 10.47
CA HIS A 174 -18.39 1.56 9.22
C HIS A 174 -19.60 2.15 8.48
N GLU A 175 -20.66 2.55 9.19
CA GLU A 175 -21.80 3.26 8.59
C GLU A 175 -21.39 4.61 7.99
N SER A 176 -20.50 5.32 8.68
CA SER A 176 -19.95 6.60 8.20
C SER A 176 -19.08 6.42 6.95
N VAL A 177 -18.27 5.36 6.90
CA VAL A 177 -17.53 4.96 5.71
C VAL A 177 -18.48 4.66 4.56
N SER A 178 -19.52 3.84 4.79
CA SER A 178 -20.52 3.50 3.77
C SER A 178 -21.21 4.75 3.21
N ARG A 179 -21.57 5.70 4.06
CA ARG A 179 -22.13 6.98 3.63
C ARG A 179 -21.16 7.79 2.77
N ALA A 180 -19.92 7.95 3.24
CA ALA A 180 -18.88 8.67 2.50
C ALA A 180 -18.63 8.04 1.12
N MET A 181 -18.55 6.71 1.04
CA MET A 181 -18.40 5.98 -0.22
C MET A 181 -19.60 6.18 -1.16
N ASN A 182 -20.82 6.18 -0.64
CA ASN A 182 -22.03 6.43 -1.42
C ASN A 182 -22.08 7.86 -1.96
N ASP A 183 -21.68 8.86 -1.18
CA ASP A 183 -21.67 10.25 -1.60
C ASP A 183 -20.53 10.52 -2.60
N ALA A 184 -19.38 9.86 -2.43
CA ALA A 184 -18.31 9.83 -3.43
C ALA A 184 -18.80 9.26 -4.77
N ALA A 185 -19.55 8.15 -4.74
CA ALA A 185 -20.12 7.55 -5.94
C ALA A 185 -21.16 8.44 -6.66
N LYS A 186 -21.80 9.38 -5.95
CA LYS A 186 -22.74 10.37 -6.52
C LYS A 186 -22.04 11.61 -7.09
N GLY A 187 -20.72 11.70 -6.97
CA GLY A 187 -19.90 12.78 -7.54
C GLY A 187 -19.23 13.70 -6.51
N ASP A 188 -19.47 13.53 -5.20
CA ASP A 188 -18.73 14.26 -4.17
C ASP A 188 -17.39 13.54 -3.86
N HIS A 189 -16.46 13.60 -4.81
CA HIS A 189 -15.22 12.82 -4.76
C HIS A 189 -14.33 13.14 -3.53
N GLU A 190 -14.52 14.28 -2.88
CA GLU A 190 -13.82 14.60 -1.63
C GLU A 190 -14.16 13.62 -0.50
N GLN A 191 -15.31 12.95 -0.58
CA GLN A 191 -15.69 11.92 0.40
C GLN A 191 -14.81 10.67 0.35
N PHE A 192 -14.05 10.43 -0.72
CA PHE A 192 -13.01 9.39 -0.70
C PHE A 192 -11.94 9.70 0.36
N ARG A 193 -11.65 10.98 0.58
CA ARG A 193 -10.72 11.44 1.62
C ARG A 193 -11.28 11.20 3.01
N THR A 194 -12.57 11.50 3.20
CA THR A 194 -13.29 11.18 4.44
C THR A 194 -13.26 9.68 4.72
N ALA A 195 -13.58 8.85 3.72
CA ALA A 195 -13.54 7.39 3.84
C ALA A 195 -12.12 6.89 4.18
N PHE A 196 -11.09 7.47 3.58
CA PHE A 196 -9.70 7.15 3.86
C PHE A 196 -9.34 7.37 5.33
N TYR A 197 -9.62 8.55 5.88
CA TYR A 197 -9.34 8.84 7.29
C TYR A 197 -10.15 7.97 8.27
N LEU A 198 -11.40 7.65 7.93
CA LEU A 198 -12.21 6.74 8.75
C LEU A 198 -11.64 5.31 8.73
N ILE A 199 -11.13 4.85 7.59
CA ILE A 199 -10.47 3.54 7.48
C ILE A 199 -9.15 3.52 8.27
N GLU A 200 -8.39 4.62 8.29
CA GLU A 200 -7.20 4.73 9.17
C GLU A 200 -7.57 4.54 10.65
N VAL A 201 -8.68 5.14 11.10
CA VAL A 201 -9.18 4.94 12.46
C VAL A 201 -9.56 3.48 12.70
N LEU A 202 -10.26 2.86 11.74
CA LEU A 202 -10.64 1.45 11.85
C LEU A 202 -9.42 0.51 11.92
N ALA A 203 -8.30 0.86 11.28
CA ALA A 203 -7.07 0.08 11.34
C ALA A 203 -6.51 -0.07 12.76
N GLU A 204 -6.84 0.84 13.69
CA GLU A 204 -6.43 0.73 15.10
C GLU A 204 -7.18 -0.36 15.87
N TYR A 205 -8.32 -0.83 15.35
CA TYR A 205 -9.17 -1.84 15.98
C TYR A 205 -9.05 -3.22 15.32
N GLU A 206 -8.19 -3.37 14.32
CA GLU A 206 -7.88 -4.65 13.68
C GLU A 206 -6.65 -5.32 14.33
N PRO A 207 -6.55 -6.67 14.30
CA PRO A 207 -7.50 -7.61 13.72
C PRO A 207 -8.69 -7.92 14.65
N THR A 208 -9.87 -8.15 14.08
CA THR A 208 -11.03 -8.73 14.77
C THR A 208 -11.19 -10.23 14.48
N TYR A 209 -12.14 -10.89 15.15
CA TYR A 209 -12.46 -12.29 14.85
C TYR A 209 -12.89 -12.48 13.39
N ALA A 210 -13.81 -11.64 12.90
CA ALA A 210 -14.28 -11.71 11.53
C ALA A 210 -13.15 -11.49 10.49
N SER A 211 -12.18 -10.60 10.74
CA SER A 211 -11.05 -10.39 9.82
C SER A 211 -10.06 -11.55 9.78
N LEU A 212 -9.85 -12.23 10.90
CA LEU A 212 -9.05 -13.44 10.93
C LEU A 212 -9.72 -14.61 10.19
N GLU A 213 -11.03 -14.78 10.37
CA GLU A 213 -11.75 -15.96 9.91
C GLU A 213 -12.26 -15.88 8.47
N PHE A 214 -12.79 -14.75 8.00
CA PHE A 214 -13.43 -14.71 6.67
C PHE A 214 -13.35 -13.37 5.92
N LEU A 215 -13.13 -12.23 6.58
CA LEU A 215 -12.95 -10.95 5.89
C LEU A 215 -11.52 -10.70 5.41
N GLY A 216 -10.53 -11.40 5.96
CA GLY A 216 -9.11 -11.13 5.68
C GLY A 216 -8.65 -9.74 6.12
N ASP A 217 -7.45 -9.33 5.70
CA ASP A 217 -6.90 -7.99 5.98
C ASP A 217 -7.53 -6.92 5.06
N PHE A 218 -8.86 -6.80 5.10
CA PHE A 218 -9.59 -5.91 4.21
C PHE A 218 -9.33 -4.43 4.50
N VAL A 219 -8.92 -4.08 5.72
CA VAL A 219 -8.57 -2.71 6.05
C VAL A 219 -7.33 -2.28 5.27
N ALA A 220 -6.29 -3.12 5.21
CA ALA A 220 -5.13 -2.86 4.37
C ALA A 220 -5.49 -2.75 2.88
N TYR A 221 -6.33 -3.66 2.39
CA TYR A 221 -6.82 -3.61 1.02
C TYR A 221 -7.60 -2.31 0.74
N ASN A 222 -8.52 -1.92 1.63
CA ASN A 222 -9.31 -0.70 1.50
C ASN A 222 -8.46 0.57 1.56
N LEU A 223 -7.43 0.62 2.43
CA LEU A 223 -6.45 1.70 2.45
C LEU A 223 -5.77 1.84 1.09
N ASN A 224 -5.21 0.74 0.57
CA ASN A 224 -4.55 0.76 -0.74
C ASN A 224 -5.51 1.16 -1.86
N TRP A 225 -6.73 0.63 -1.86
CA TRP A 225 -7.76 0.96 -2.85
C TRP A 225 -8.10 2.46 -2.84
N LEU A 226 -8.30 3.04 -1.64
CA LEU A 226 -8.59 4.46 -1.49
C LEU A 226 -7.42 5.34 -1.91
N ILE A 227 -6.19 4.98 -1.55
CA ILE A 227 -4.97 5.69 -2.01
C ILE A 227 -4.92 5.68 -3.54
N ARG A 228 -5.11 4.52 -4.18
CA ARG A 228 -5.14 4.42 -5.66
C ARG A 228 -6.25 5.28 -6.27
N LYS A 229 -7.44 5.31 -5.67
CA LYS A 229 -8.53 6.19 -6.15
C LYS A 229 -8.22 7.67 -5.98
N LEU A 230 -7.72 8.09 -4.83
CA LEU A 230 -7.34 9.48 -4.57
C LEU A 230 -6.22 9.93 -5.53
N ASN A 231 -5.21 9.08 -5.75
CA ASN A 231 -4.15 9.31 -6.73
C ASN A 231 -4.72 9.44 -8.16
N THR A 232 -5.62 8.54 -8.57
CA THR A 232 -6.26 8.57 -9.90
C THR A 232 -7.05 9.86 -10.11
N LEU A 233 -7.71 10.35 -9.07
CA LEU A 233 -8.49 11.59 -9.10
C LEU A 233 -7.65 12.85 -8.83
N GLN A 234 -6.35 12.69 -8.56
CA GLN A 234 -5.43 13.77 -8.20
C GLN A 234 -5.91 14.60 -6.99
N ILE A 235 -6.59 13.94 -6.05
CA ILE A 235 -7.05 14.55 -4.80
C ILE A 235 -5.90 14.46 -3.80
N SER A 236 -5.53 15.58 -3.20
CA SER A 236 -4.47 15.64 -2.18
C SER A 236 -4.94 15.05 -0.84
N PHE A 237 -4.12 14.22 -0.21
CA PHE A 237 -4.37 13.67 1.13
C PHE A 237 -3.03 13.40 1.82
N SER A 238 -3.07 13.09 3.11
CA SER A 238 -1.88 12.69 3.87
C SER A 238 -2.29 11.61 4.86
N ALA A 239 -1.55 10.51 4.86
CA ALA A 239 -1.77 9.43 5.81
C ALA A 239 -1.23 9.81 7.19
N SER A 240 -1.78 9.20 8.24
CA SER A 240 -1.20 9.27 9.58
C SER A 240 0.16 8.57 9.63
N ASP A 241 1.02 8.99 10.56
CA ASP A 241 2.33 8.37 10.77
C ASP A 241 2.27 6.85 11.00
N LYS A 242 1.20 6.37 11.66
CA LYS A 242 0.95 4.94 11.87
C LYS A 242 0.68 4.21 10.55
N THR A 243 -0.13 4.79 9.67
CA THR A 243 -0.42 4.22 8.34
C THR A 243 0.82 4.23 7.46
N VAL A 244 1.58 5.33 7.43
CA VAL A 244 2.86 5.38 6.69
C VAL A 244 3.82 4.30 7.20
N SER A 245 3.95 4.16 8.53
CA SER A 245 4.76 3.10 9.15
C SER A 245 4.30 1.70 8.76
N TYR A 246 2.99 1.47 8.69
CA TYR A 246 2.41 0.21 8.26
C TYR A 246 2.74 -0.09 6.79
N LEU A 247 2.57 0.89 5.89
CA LEU A 247 2.89 0.74 4.47
C LEU A 247 4.39 0.42 4.25
N ILE A 248 5.29 1.10 4.98
CA ILE A 248 6.73 0.80 4.95
C ILE A 248 6.99 -0.65 5.40
N LYS A 249 6.34 -1.08 6.49
CA LYS A 249 6.46 -2.46 6.99
C LYS A 249 6.00 -3.48 5.94
N MET A 250 4.84 -3.26 5.32
CA MET A 250 4.30 -4.16 4.29
C MET A 250 5.22 -4.23 3.07
N ARG A 251 5.77 -3.10 2.64
CA ARG A 251 6.81 -3.07 1.61
C ARG A 251 8.01 -3.93 2.01
N ASN A 252 8.53 -3.77 3.22
CA ASN A 252 9.74 -4.49 3.66
C ASN A 252 9.53 -6.01 3.71
N ILE A 253 8.37 -6.46 4.23
CA ILE A 253 7.99 -7.88 4.21
C ILE A 253 7.95 -8.38 2.77
N TYR A 254 7.29 -7.67 1.86
CA TYR A 254 7.23 -8.04 0.45
C TYR A 254 8.62 -8.08 -0.21
N TRP A 255 9.50 -7.14 0.11
CA TRP A 255 10.88 -7.10 -0.40
C TRP A 255 11.69 -8.33 0.05
N GLU A 256 11.58 -8.69 1.33
CA GLU A 256 12.25 -9.85 1.91
C GLU A 256 11.73 -11.16 1.31
N GLU A 257 10.41 -11.33 1.23
CA GLU A 257 9.77 -12.54 0.67
C GLU A 257 10.14 -12.78 -0.81
N LYS A 258 10.32 -11.69 -1.57
CA LYS A 258 10.69 -11.76 -2.98
C LYS A 258 12.20 -11.80 -3.21
N GLY A 259 13.00 -11.57 -2.17
CA GLY A 259 14.46 -11.52 -2.26
C GLY A 259 14.97 -10.38 -3.16
N TYR A 260 14.30 -9.23 -3.14
CA TYR A 260 14.75 -8.06 -3.91
C TYR A 260 16.01 -7.44 -3.31
N ASP A 261 16.78 -6.75 -4.16
CA ASP A 261 17.98 -6.05 -3.75
C ASP A 261 17.69 -4.91 -2.77
N TYR A 262 18.69 -4.60 -1.93
CA TYR A 262 18.64 -3.52 -0.97
C TYR A 262 18.49 -2.15 -1.65
N ASP A 263 17.44 -1.41 -1.29
CA ASP A 263 17.14 -0.08 -1.82
C ASP A 263 17.60 1.01 -0.85
N GLU A 264 18.87 1.39 -0.96
CA GLU A 264 19.53 2.32 -0.04
C GLU A 264 18.76 3.65 0.13
N ARG A 265 18.19 4.22 -0.94
CA ARG A 265 17.43 5.46 -0.85
C ARG A 265 16.16 5.27 -0.02
N PHE A 266 15.38 4.22 -0.30
CA PHE A 266 14.15 3.95 0.43
C PHE A 266 14.46 3.79 1.92
N GLU A 267 15.49 3.01 2.26
CA GLU A 267 15.86 2.75 3.65
C GLU A 267 16.32 4.01 4.39
N VAL A 268 17.10 4.89 3.74
CA VAL A 268 17.50 6.16 4.36
C VAL A 268 16.30 7.09 4.58
N LEU A 269 15.41 7.23 3.59
CA LEU A 269 14.24 8.09 3.72
C LEU A 269 13.23 7.52 4.73
N ALA A 270 13.04 6.21 4.78
CA ALA A 270 12.21 5.54 5.78
C ALA A 270 12.79 5.68 7.20
N ALA A 271 14.12 5.61 7.36
CA ALA A 271 14.76 5.87 8.63
C ALA A 271 14.54 7.31 9.11
N LEU A 272 14.72 8.30 8.22
CA LEU A 272 14.46 9.70 8.52
C LEU A 272 12.99 9.95 8.89
N PHE A 273 12.05 9.31 8.19
CA PHE A 273 10.63 9.32 8.54
C PHE A 273 10.42 8.85 9.98
N TYR A 274 10.97 7.69 10.36
CA TYR A 274 10.79 7.16 11.72
C TYR A 274 11.39 8.05 12.81
N GLU A 275 12.53 8.71 12.54
CA GLU A 275 13.13 9.67 13.47
C GLU A 275 12.25 10.91 13.70
N GLN A 276 11.54 11.35 12.66
CA GLN A 276 10.68 12.53 12.69
C GLN A 276 9.31 12.25 13.30
N ALA A 277 8.68 11.14 12.89
CA ALA A 277 7.35 10.76 13.34
C ALA A 277 7.35 10.21 14.78
N PHE A 278 8.45 9.58 15.21
CA PHE A 278 8.54 8.93 16.52
C PHE A 278 9.84 9.30 17.27
N PRO A 279 10.01 10.57 17.66
CA PRO A 279 11.26 11.08 18.23
C PRO A 279 11.67 10.41 19.55
N ASN A 280 10.70 9.84 20.27
CA ASN A 280 10.92 9.18 21.57
C ASN A 280 11.10 7.65 21.47
N ARG A 281 11.13 7.08 20.26
CA ARG A 281 11.26 5.62 20.08
C ARG A 281 12.64 5.15 20.53
N GLY A 282 12.68 4.34 21.59
CA GLY A 282 13.93 3.78 22.15
C GLY A 282 14.53 4.59 23.31
N ILE A 283 13.80 5.57 23.85
CA ILE A 283 14.10 6.08 25.20
C ILE A 283 13.60 5.02 26.19
N ASP A 284 14.52 4.34 26.89
CA ASP A 284 14.16 3.60 28.10
C ASP A 284 13.56 4.62 29.07
N ILE A 285 12.24 4.58 29.23
CA ILE A 285 11.56 5.34 30.27
C ILE A 285 12.01 4.71 31.60
N GLN A 286 13.10 5.23 32.17
CA GLN A 286 13.41 4.98 33.57
C GLN A 286 12.19 5.46 34.36
N GLY A 287 11.62 4.59 35.19
CA GLY A 287 10.27 4.68 35.75
C GLY A 287 9.97 5.83 36.72
N GLU A 288 10.53 7.02 36.49
CA GLU A 288 10.29 8.22 37.32
C GLU A 288 9.69 9.42 36.55
N ASP A 289 9.39 9.31 35.25
CA ASP A 289 8.67 10.38 34.53
C ASP A 289 7.15 10.17 34.55
N TYR A 290 6.57 10.24 35.75
CA TYR A 290 5.15 10.48 35.95
C TYR A 290 4.87 11.98 35.83
N PHE A 291 4.61 12.45 34.61
CA PHE A 291 3.85 13.70 34.41
C PHE A 291 2.90 13.54 33.22
N TYR A 292 1.71 13.00 33.50
CA TYR A 292 0.49 13.35 32.78
C TYR A 292 -0.45 13.97 33.80
N ASP A 293 -0.63 15.28 33.70
CA ASP A 293 -1.86 15.99 34.04
C ASP A 293 -1.87 17.24 33.16
N ILE A 294 -2.67 17.20 32.09
CA ILE A 294 -3.76 18.12 31.71
C ILE A 294 -4.53 17.44 30.56
#